data_AF-A0A2N0QJI6-F1
#
_entry.id   AF-A0A2N0QJI6-F1
#
_cell.length_a   1.000
_cell.length_b   1.000
_cell.length_c   1.000
_cell.angle_alpha   90.00
_cell.angle_beta   90.00
_cell.angle_gamma   90.00
#
_symmetry.space_group_name_H-M   'P 1'
#
loop_
_entity.id
_entity.type
_entity.pdbx_description
1 polymer ?
#
loop_
_entity_poly.entity_id
_entity_poly.type
_entity_poly.pdbx_seq_one_letter_code
_entity_poly.pdbx_strand_id
1 'polypeptide(L)'
;RRSDKSFPLESHEIQREIGGTVLSHYKNLTVQVKKPEVELRIEVRNDAIYMMAQVIPGAGGMPIGSNGKSLLMLSGGIDSPVAGYMMMKRGVRLEAIHFFSPPYTSQNSLEKVKDLAYELS
;
A
#
# COMPACT_ATOMS: atom_id res chain seq x y z
N ARG A 1 17.69 -10.66 3.42
CA ARG A 1 17.72 -9.96 4.72
C ARG A 1 17.78 -11.00 5.83
N ARG A 2 18.72 -10.86 6.78
CA ARG A 2 18.92 -11.81 7.88
C ARG A 2 18.65 -11.11 9.22
N SER A 3 17.43 -11.27 9.72
CA SER A 3 16.99 -10.71 11.01
C SER A 3 17.38 -11.64 12.16
N ASP A 4 17.28 -12.96 11.96
CA ASP A 4 17.84 -13.94 12.89
C ASP A 4 19.36 -14.07 12.69
N LYS A 5 20.12 -13.67 13.71
CA LYS A 5 21.59 -13.73 13.66
C LYS A 5 22.17 -15.09 14.04
N SER A 6 21.37 -15.99 14.58
CA SER A 6 21.77 -17.36 14.94
C SER A 6 21.76 -18.32 13.75
N PHE A 7 21.13 -17.93 12.64
CA PHE A 7 21.08 -18.75 11.43
C PHE A 7 22.51 -19.07 10.94
N PRO A 8 22.83 -20.35 10.61
CA PRO A 8 24.20 -20.79 10.36
C PRO A 8 24.89 -20.11 9.17
N LEU A 9 24.13 -19.68 8.17
CA LEU A 9 24.66 -19.06 6.96
C LEU A 9 24.58 -17.53 7.03
N GLU A 10 25.63 -16.89 6.56
CA GLU A 10 25.67 -15.45 6.33
C GLU A 10 24.89 -15.05 5.08
N SER A 11 24.54 -13.76 4.97
CA SER A 11 23.68 -13.27 3.89
C SER A 11 24.24 -13.56 2.49
N HIS A 12 25.55 -13.53 2.33
CA HIS A 12 26.22 -13.82 1.05
C HIS A 12 26.24 -15.33 0.73
N GLU A 13 26.37 -16.18 1.74
CA GLU A 13 26.32 -17.64 1.60
C GLU A 13 24.92 -18.09 1.18
N ILE A 14 23.89 -17.54 1.82
CA ILE A 14 22.47 -17.76 1.45
C ILE A 14 22.23 -17.37 -0.01
N GLN A 15 22.71 -16.20 -0.44
CA GLN A 15 22.55 -15.74 -1.82
C GLN A 15 23.24 -16.67 -2.82
N ARG A 16 24.45 -17.16 -2.50
CA ARG A 16 25.19 -18.08 -3.35
C ARG A 16 24.51 -19.45 -3.44
N GLU A 17 24.05 -19.99 -2.32
CA GLU A 17 23.42 -21.30 -2.24
C GLU A 17 22.10 -21.33 -3.02
N ILE A 18 21.24 -20.34 -2.75
CA ILE A 18 19.93 -20.24 -3.42
C ILE A 18 20.11 -19.86 -4.89
N GLY A 19 21.00 -18.91 -5.20
CA GLY A 19 21.30 -18.54 -6.58
C GLY A 19 21.82 -19.73 -7.39
N GLY A 20 22.74 -20.52 -6.83
CA GLY A 20 23.25 -21.73 -7.45
C GLY A 20 22.15 -22.77 -7.69
N THR A 21 21.28 -22.99 -6.71
CA THR A 21 20.14 -23.90 -6.83
C THR A 21 19.15 -23.46 -7.91
N VAL A 22 18.85 -22.17 -8.01
CA VAL A 22 17.95 -21.65 -9.05
C VAL A 22 18.57 -21.82 -10.44
N LEU A 23 19.85 -21.46 -10.61
CA LEU A 23 20.54 -21.59 -11.89
C LEU A 23 20.69 -23.05 -12.35
N SER A 24 20.86 -23.99 -11.41
CA SER A 24 20.99 -25.42 -11.76
C SER A 24 19.68 -26.02 -12.28
N HIS A 25 18.53 -25.54 -11.80
CA HIS A 25 17.21 -25.99 -12.24
C HIS A 25 16.69 -25.24 -13.48
N TYR A 26 17.04 -23.97 -13.64
CA TYR A 26 16.54 -23.11 -14.71
C TYR A 26 17.66 -22.60 -15.61
N LYS A 27 17.95 -23.36 -16.68
CA LYS A 27 19.07 -23.08 -17.60
C LYS A 27 18.92 -21.80 -18.43
N ASN A 28 17.71 -21.27 -18.53
CA ASN A 28 17.40 -20.04 -19.27
C ASN A 28 17.51 -18.77 -18.41
N LEU A 29 17.84 -18.89 -17.12
CA LEU A 29 18.03 -17.76 -16.24
C LEU A 29 19.51 -17.38 -16.15
N THR A 30 19.76 -16.09 -15.94
CA THR A 30 21.10 -15.57 -15.65
C THR A 30 21.03 -14.64 -14.44
N VAL A 31 22.15 -14.48 -13.74
CA VAL A 31 22.20 -13.60 -12.57
C VAL A 31 22.47 -12.17 -13.03
N GLN A 32 21.59 -11.25 -12.62
CA GLN A 32 21.73 -9.83 -12.86
C GLN A 32 21.60 -9.05 -11.56
N VAL A 33 22.66 -8.36 -11.16
CA VAL A 33 22.70 -7.61 -9.89
C VAL A 33 22.08 -6.20 -10.04
N LYS A 34 22.10 -5.65 -11.25
CA LYS A 34 21.55 -4.31 -11.55
C LYS A 34 20.30 -4.44 -12.40
N LYS A 35 19.14 -4.03 -11.86
CA LYS A 35 17.82 -4.10 -12.53
C LYS A 35 17.47 -5.50 -13.03
N PRO A 36 17.34 -6.51 -12.13
CA PRO A 36 16.84 -7.82 -12.52
C PRO A 36 15.37 -7.76 -12.93
N GLU A 37 14.96 -8.66 -13.83
CA GLU A 37 13.53 -8.85 -14.17
C GLU A 37 12.74 -9.44 -13.00
N VAL A 38 13.37 -10.33 -12.24
CA VAL A 38 12.80 -10.93 -11.03
C VAL A 38 13.82 -10.81 -9.89
N GLU A 39 13.43 -10.13 -8.82
CA GLU A 39 14.22 -10.02 -7.60
C GLU A 39 13.71 -11.03 -6.57
N LEU A 40 14.43 -12.15 -6.39
CA LEU A 40 14.12 -13.11 -5.33
C LEU A 40 14.63 -12.59 -3.97
N ARG A 41 13.70 -12.10 -3.14
CA ARG A 41 13.97 -11.63 -1.79
C ARG A 41 13.80 -12.77 -0.79
N ILE A 42 14.86 -13.05 -0.04
CA ILE A 42 14.85 -14.02 1.05
C ILE A 42 14.92 -13.25 2.38
N GLU A 43 14.00 -13.55 3.30
CA GLU A 43 14.01 -13.00 4.65
C GLU A 43 14.10 -14.14 5.67
N VAL A 44 15.22 -14.20 6.39
CA VAL A 44 15.44 -15.16 7.48
C VAL A 44 15.02 -14.52 8.79
N ARG A 45 14.00 -15.10 9.42
CA ARG A 45 13.44 -14.72 10.74
C ARG A 45 13.56 -15.90 11.70
N ASN A 46 13.30 -15.66 12.98
CA ASN A 46 13.43 -16.68 14.02
C ASN A 46 12.39 -17.81 13.87
N ASP A 47 11.24 -17.52 13.26
CA ASP A 47 10.10 -18.42 13.12
C ASP A 47 10.10 -19.15 11.76
N ALA A 48 10.51 -18.47 10.69
CA ALA A 48 10.51 -19.03 9.35
C ALA A 48 11.46 -18.28 8.40
N ILE A 49 11.68 -18.88 7.22
CA ILE A 49 12.33 -18.26 6.08
C ILE A 49 11.27 -17.94 5.04
N TYR A 50 11.13 -16.65 4.70
CA TYR A 50 10.19 -16.17 3.69
C TYR A 50 10.92 -15.90 2.38
N MET A 51 10.36 -16.37 1.27
CA MET A 51 10.87 -16.12 -0.08
C MET A 51 9.80 -15.41 -0.91
N MET A 52 10.17 -14.31 -1.55
CA MET A 52 9.27 -13.45 -2.31
C MET A 52 9.89 -13.09 -3.66
N ALA A 53 9.17 -13.29 -4.76
CA ALA A 53 9.60 -12.90 -6.11
C ALA A 53 8.91 -11.60 -6.60
N GLN A 54 7.90 -11.13 -5.87
CA GLN A 54 7.16 -9.93 -6.19
C GLN A 54 6.87 -9.14 -4.92
N VAL A 55 6.99 -7.82 -5.01
CA VAL A 55 6.58 -6.89 -3.94
C VAL A 55 5.57 -5.93 -4.54
N ILE A 56 4.34 -5.99 -4.02
CA ILE A 56 3.23 -5.15 -4.46
C ILE A 56 3.19 -3.93 -3.53
N PRO A 57 3.42 -2.69 -4.04
CA PRO A 57 3.26 -1.50 -3.23
C PRO A 57 1.81 -1.37 -2.75
N GLY A 58 1.62 -1.26 -1.43
CA GLY A 58 0.30 -0.91 -0.88
C GLY A 58 -0.04 0.57 -1.10
N ALA A 59 -1.21 0.99 -0.62
CA ALA A 59 -1.65 2.39 -0.68
C ALA A 59 -0.68 3.39 0.00
N GLY A 60 0.17 2.88 0.90
CA GLY A 60 1.08 3.68 1.73
C GLY A 60 0.31 4.52 2.76
N GLY A 61 0.91 5.61 3.21
CA GLY A 61 0.27 6.50 4.19
C GLY A 61 0.24 5.90 5.60
N MET A 62 -0.72 6.35 6.40
CA MET A 62 -0.90 5.94 7.80
C MET A 62 -2.25 5.23 7.99
N PRO A 63 -2.35 4.27 8.94
CA PRO A 63 -3.62 3.61 9.24
C PRO A 63 -4.72 4.62 9.61
N ILE A 64 -5.90 4.50 8.99
CA ILE A 64 -7.02 5.42 9.25
C ILE A 64 -7.43 5.37 10.73
N GLY A 65 -7.50 6.53 11.37
CA GLY A 65 -7.76 6.69 12.80
C GLY A 65 -6.51 6.80 13.67
N SER A 66 -5.31 6.52 13.15
CA SER A 66 -4.06 6.71 13.90
C SER A 66 -3.76 8.18 14.18
N ASN A 67 -4.39 9.10 13.45
CA ASN A 67 -4.21 10.55 13.56
C ASN A 67 -5.54 11.26 13.88
N GLY A 68 -6.32 10.68 14.78
CA GLY A 68 -7.56 11.28 15.27
C GLY A 68 -8.69 11.34 14.23
N LYS A 69 -9.58 12.31 14.42
CA LYS A 69 -10.84 12.45 13.68
C LYS A 69 -11.09 13.91 13.30
N SER A 70 -11.64 14.16 12.12
CA SER A 70 -12.00 15.49 11.64
C SER A 70 -13.30 15.48 10.84
N LEU A 71 -13.92 16.64 10.69
CA LEU A 71 -15.04 16.87 9.79
C LEU A 71 -14.53 17.30 8.41
N LEU A 72 -15.09 16.70 7.36
CA LEU A 72 -14.87 17.06 5.95
C LEU A 72 -16.10 17.78 5.42
N MET A 73 -15.96 19.04 5.03
CA MET A 73 -17.01 19.72 4.25
C MET A 73 -16.99 19.17 2.83
N LEU A 74 -17.94 18.29 2.52
CA LEU A 74 -18.04 17.61 1.23
C LEU A 74 -19.01 18.38 0.31
N SER A 75 -18.54 18.66 -0.90
CA SER A 75 -19.29 19.33 -1.96
C SER A 75 -19.36 18.46 -3.21
N GLY A 76 -20.25 18.80 -4.14
CA GLY A 76 -20.33 18.11 -5.44
C GLY A 76 -19.18 18.44 -6.39
N GLY A 77 -18.18 19.20 -5.94
CA GLY A 77 -16.96 19.51 -6.69
C GLY A 77 -15.89 18.43 -6.56
N ILE A 78 -14.79 18.57 -7.29
CA ILE A 78 -13.70 17.57 -7.32
C ILE A 78 -12.74 17.75 -6.13
N ASP A 79 -12.62 18.97 -5.59
CA ASP A 79 -11.57 19.29 -4.62
C ASP A 79 -11.81 18.67 -3.25
N SER A 80 -13.04 18.76 -2.75
CA SER A 80 -13.38 18.27 -1.40
C SER A 80 -13.18 16.75 -1.21
N PRO A 81 -13.55 15.86 -2.15
CA PRO A 81 -13.26 14.43 -1.99
C PRO A 81 -11.76 14.13 -2.09
N VAL A 82 -11.01 14.82 -2.96
CA VAL A 82 -9.55 14.67 -3.05
C VAL A 82 -8.87 15.11 -1.75
N ALA A 83 -9.30 16.23 -1.17
CA ALA A 83 -8.83 16.68 0.14
C ALA A 83 -9.13 15.63 1.22
N GLY A 84 -10.33 15.04 1.20
CA GLY A 84 -10.70 13.94 2.08
C GLY A 84 -9.75 12.74 1.99
N TYR A 85 -9.54 12.23 0.77
CA TYR A 85 -8.61 11.13 0.52
C TYR A 85 -7.19 11.42 1.01
N MET A 86 -6.67 12.63 0.74
CA MET A 86 -5.33 13.03 1.19
C MET A 86 -5.21 13.07 2.73
N MET A 87 -6.26 13.47 3.43
CA MET A 87 -6.29 13.47 4.89
C MET A 87 -6.43 12.05 5.46
N MET A 88 -7.23 11.19 4.84
CA MET A 88 -7.32 9.77 5.21
C MET A 88 -5.97 9.06 5.02
N LYS A 89 -5.22 9.38 3.95
CA LYS A 89 -3.86 8.87 3.72
C LYS A 89 -2.87 9.29 4.82
N ARG A 90 -3.16 10.36 5.58
CA ARG A 90 -2.41 10.79 6.77
C ARG A 90 -2.97 10.22 8.08
N GLY A 91 -3.84 9.21 8.01
CA GLY A 91 -4.38 8.49 9.16
C GLY A 91 -5.53 9.19 9.86
N VAL A 92 -6.12 10.24 9.28
CA VAL A 92 -7.25 10.95 9.88
C VAL A 92 -8.56 10.25 9.51
N ARG A 93 -9.40 9.94 10.50
CA ARG A 93 -10.77 9.48 10.26
C ARG A 93 -11.66 10.68 9.93
N LEU A 94 -12.42 10.60 8.83
CA LEU A 94 -13.28 11.70 8.40
C LEU A 94 -14.75 11.40 8.65
N GLU A 95 -15.48 12.43 9.05
CA GLU A 95 -16.94 12.50 8.96
C GLU A 95 -17.33 13.57 7.96
N ALA A 96 -18.06 13.19 6.92
CA ALA A 96 -18.47 14.13 5.88
C ALA A 96 -19.73 14.92 6.31
N ILE A 97 -19.70 16.23 6.09
CA ILE A 97 -20.87 17.12 6.22
C ILE A 97 -21.11 17.83 4.90
N HIS A 98 -22.37 17.85 4.46
CA HIS A 98 -22.79 18.53 3.24
C HIS A 98 -23.91 19.52 3.55
N PHE A 99 -23.83 20.72 2.96
CA PHE A 99 -24.86 21.74 3.06
C PHE A 99 -25.75 21.69 1.82
N PHE A 100 -27.04 21.38 2.05
CA PHE A 100 -28.07 21.28 1.02
C PHE A 100 -29.20 22.25 1.34
N SER A 101 -29.49 23.18 0.41
CA SER A 101 -30.44 24.30 0.63
C SER A 101 -31.45 24.41 -0.52
N PRO A 102 -32.49 23.55 -0.56
CA PRO A 102 -33.60 23.70 -1.49
C PRO A 102 -34.33 25.05 -1.32
N PRO A 103 -34.87 25.67 -2.39
CA PRO A 103 -34.87 25.19 -3.78
C PRO A 103 -33.61 25.56 -4.57
N TYR A 104 -32.63 26.23 -3.96
CA TYR A 104 -31.43 26.74 -4.65
C TYR A 104 -30.45 25.64 -5.06
N THR A 105 -30.49 24.48 -4.39
CA THR A 105 -29.69 23.30 -4.74
C THR A 105 -30.58 22.16 -5.23
N SER A 106 -30.18 21.49 -6.31
CA SER A 106 -30.94 20.41 -6.94
C SER A 106 -30.72 19.06 -6.25
N GLN A 107 -31.70 18.15 -6.37
CA GLN A 107 -31.59 16.77 -5.87
C GLN A 107 -30.39 16.03 -6.49
N ASN A 108 -30.10 16.28 -7.78
CA ASN A 108 -28.95 15.69 -8.47
C ASN A 108 -27.61 16.09 -7.81
N SER A 109 -27.52 17.30 -7.25
CA SER A 109 -26.33 17.73 -6.50
C SER A 109 -26.16 16.93 -5.21
N LEU A 110 -27.26 16.62 -4.52
CA LEU A 110 -27.23 15.81 -3.30
C LEU A 110 -26.84 14.35 -3.61
N GLU A 111 -27.42 13.75 -4.65
CA GLU A 111 -27.06 12.38 -5.07
C GLU A 111 -25.58 12.29 -5.45
N LYS A 112 -25.06 13.27 -6.21
CA LYS A 112 -23.63 13.33 -6.54
C LYS A 112 -22.73 13.35 -5.30
N VAL A 113 -23.12 14.06 -4.25
CA VAL A 113 -22.34 14.11 -3.00
C VAL A 113 -22.43 12.79 -2.24
N LYS A 114 -23.56 12.09 -2.27
CA LYS A 114 -23.68 10.75 -1.68
C LYS A 114 -22.78 9.75 -2.42
N ASP A 115 -22.76 9.79 -3.74
CA ASP A 115 -21.87 8.93 -4.55
C ASP A 115 -20.41 9.18 -4.19
N LEU A 116 -20.00 10.46 -4.11
CA LEU A 116 -18.64 10.83 -3.68
C LEU A 116 -18.32 10.39 -2.26
N ALA A 117 -19.29 10.44 -1.34
CA ALA A 117 -19.11 9.96 0.03
C ALA A 117 -18.95 8.43 0.07
N TYR A 118 -19.68 7.70 -0.77
CA TYR A 118 -19.58 6.25 -0.90
C TYR A 118 -18.23 5.82 -1.47
N GLU A 119 -17.72 6.51 -2.49
CA GLU A 119 -16.38 6.23 -3.05
C GLU A 119 -15.23 6.52 -2.07
N LEU A 120 -15.47 7.34 -1.03
CA LEU A 120 -14.48 7.69 0.00
C LEU A 120 -14.49 6.76 1.22
N SER A 121 -15.52 5.92 1.40
CA SER A 121 -15.64 5.03 2.57
C SER A 121 -14.85 3.74 2.41
#